data_AF-A0A1W2LVQ0-F1
#
_entry.id   AF-A0A1W2LVQ0-F1
#
_cell.length_a   1.000
_cell.length_b   1.000
_cell.length_c   1.000
_cell.angle_alpha   90.00
_cell.angle_beta   90.00
_cell.angle_gamma   90.00
#
_symmetry.space_group_name_H-M   'P 1'
#
loop_
_entity.id
_entity.type
_entity.pdbx_description
1 polymer ?
#
loop_
_entity_poly.entity_id
_entity_poly.type
_entity_poly.pdbx_seq_one_letter_code
_entity_poly.pdbx_strand_id
1 'polypeptide(L)'
;MLWTPKIRLVTVLCSIVFVLGTTLQNYVIIDLDLIEASMRLKGADIAGAPTYLSALRLVGNVFIVGNALGLLVWFGWRRLFWPVLAVNVAQAFGVYVVPFEVHRAAIAEHGWPGVLPSLVTDGGAVILSIVLITAYVRSLRRKGDPVRL
;
A
#
# COMPACT_ATOMS: atom_id res chain seq x y z
N MET A 1 -18.36 11.91 -13.30
CA MET A 1 -18.33 10.49 -12.88
C MET A 1 -16.91 10.18 -12.43
N LEU A 2 -16.69 9.78 -11.17
CA LEU A 2 -15.32 9.61 -10.61
C LEU A 2 -14.59 8.40 -11.21
N TRP A 3 -15.33 7.35 -11.51
CA TRP A 3 -14.82 6.11 -12.08
C TRP A 3 -14.99 6.08 -13.60
N THR A 4 -14.05 6.65 -14.34
CA THR A 4 -13.96 6.42 -15.79
C THR A 4 -13.48 4.97 -16.05
N PRO A 5 -13.78 4.35 -17.21
CA PRO A 5 -13.27 3.02 -17.54
C PRO A 5 -11.75 2.89 -17.38
N LYS A 6 -11.00 3.92 -17.80
CA LYS A 6 -9.53 3.96 -17.68
C LYS A 6 -9.06 3.97 -16.23
N ILE A 7 -9.66 4.82 -15.39
CA ILE A 7 -9.31 4.90 -13.95
C ILE A 7 -9.64 3.57 -13.26
N ARG A 8 -10.80 2.97 -13.54
CA ARG A 8 -11.17 1.66 -12.97
C ARG A 8 -10.15 0.59 -13.30
N LEU A 9 -9.76 0.48 -14.58
CA LEU A 9 -8.78 -0.51 -15.00
C LEU A 9 -7.43 -0.31 -14.29
N VAL A 10 -6.92 0.93 -14.26
CA VAL A 10 -5.66 1.24 -13.55
C VAL A 10 -5.75 0.89 -12.07
N THR A 11 -6.82 1.31 -11.39
CA THR A 11 -7.02 1.00 -9.96
C THR A 11 -7.07 -0.50 -9.71
N VAL A 12 -7.81 -1.28 -10.52
CA VAL A 12 -7.90 -2.73 -10.36
C VAL A 12 -6.53 -3.40 -10.57
N LEU A 13 -5.80 -3.03 -11.62
CA LEU A 13 -4.47 -3.60 -11.89
C LEU A 13 -3.48 -3.29 -10.76
N CYS A 14 -3.44 -2.03 -10.31
CA CYS A 14 -2.62 -1.63 -9.16
C CYS A 14 -3.03 -2.39 -7.90
N SER A 15 -4.33 -2.54 -7.62
CA SER A 15 -4.83 -3.31 -6.48
C SER A 15 -4.39 -4.76 -6.50
N ILE A 16 -4.39 -5.43 -7.67
CA ILE A 16 -3.86 -6.79 -7.79
C ILE A 16 -2.38 -6.81 -7.41
N VAL A 17 -1.58 -5.92 -7.99
CA VAL A 17 -0.14 -5.82 -7.69
C VAL A 17 0.11 -5.53 -6.22
N PHE A 18 -0.67 -4.64 -5.60
CA PHE A 18 -0.51 -4.28 -4.20
C PHE A 18 -0.94 -5.41 -3.25
N VAL A 19 -2.04 -6.11 -3.54
CA VAL A 19 -2.41 -7.31 -2.75
C VAL A 19 -1.28 -8.33 -2.79
N LEU A 20 -0.77 -8.66 -3.97
CA LEU A 20 0.30 -9.65 -4.11
C LEU A 20 1.61 -9.19 -3.47
N GLY A 21 2.02 -7.95 -3.72
CA GLY A 21 3.24 -7.37 -3.18
C GLY A 21 3.20 -7.25 -1.66
N THR A 22 2.10 -6.75 -1.09
CA THR A 22 1.94 -6.67 0.36
C THR A 22 1.86 -8.06 0.98
N THR A 23 1.20 -9.03 0.33
CA THR A 23 1.18 -10.43 0.83
C THR A 23 2.57 -11.03 0.85
N LEU A 24 3.34 -10.86 -0.24
CA LEU A 24 4.72 -11.35 -0.33
C LEU A 24 5.62 -10.70 0.72
N GLN A 25 5.58 -9.36 0.83
CA GLN A 25 6.35 -8.63 1.85
C GLN A 25 5.96 -9.09 3.25
N ASN A 26 4.66 -9.14 3.53
CA ASN A 26 4.15 -9.43 4.86
C ASN A 26 4.48 -10.87 5.23
N TYR A 27 4.23 -11.86 4.36
CA TYR A 27 4.28 -13.29 4.70
C TYR A 27 5.55 -14.04 4.35
N VAL A 28 6.25 -13.64 3.29
CA VAL A 28 7.40 -14.39 2.76
C VAL A 28 8.71 -13.71 3.10
N ILE A 29 8.75 -12.37 3.08
CA ILE A 29 9.98 -11.61 3.35
C ILE A 29 10.11 -11.30 4.84
N ILE A 30 9.07 -10.77 5.48
CA ILE A 30 9.14 -10.41 6.90
C ILE A 30 8.82 -11.64 7.74
N ASP A 31 9.86 -12.34 8.21
CA ASP A 31 9.75 -13.45 9.14
C ASP A 31 10.32 -13.10 10.53
N LEU A 32 10.34 -14.08 11.44
CA LEU A 32 10.81 -13.88 12.80
C LEU A 32 12.32 -13.62 12.85
N ASP A 33 13.09 -14.34 12.04
CA ASP A 33 14.56 -14.25 12.04
C ASP A 33 15.01 -12.87 11.56
N LEU A 34 14.36 -12.33 10.51
CA LEU A 34 14.58 -10.98 10.01
C LEU A 34 14.22 -9.93 11.04
N ILE A 35 13.12 -10.12 11.77
CA ILE A 35 12.73 -9.20 12.85
C ILE A 35 13.73 -9.26 14.00
N GLU A 36 14.15 -10.44 14.44
CA GLU A 36 15.20 -10.57 15.47
C GLU A 36 16.50 -9.90 15.03
N ALA A 37 16.92 -10.11 13.78
CA ALA A 37 18.09 -9.44 13.20
C ALA A 37 17.94 -7.92 13.22
N SER A 38 16.76 -7.40 12.84
CA SER A 38 16.47 -5.97 12.89
C SER A 38 16.51 -5.40 14.31
N MET A 39 16.02 -6.15 15.30
CA MET A 39 16.04 -5.75 16.71
C MET A 39 17.46 -5.76 17.28
N ARG A 40 18.27 -6.77 16.94
CA ARG A 40 19.70 -6.81 17.27
C ARG A 40 20.45 -5.62 16.70
N LEU A 41 20.20 -5.26 15.44
CA LEU A 41 20.80 -4.08 14.80
C LEU A 41 20.43 -2.77 15.51
N LYS A 42 19.26 -2.72 16.13
CA LYS A 42 18.78 -1.56 16.90
C LYS A 42 19.21 -1.58 18.37
N GLY A 43 19.89 -2.64 18.82
CA GLY A 43 20.21 -2.85 20.24
C GLY A 43 18.98 -3.08 21.13
N ALA A 44 17.87 -3.57 20.55
CA ALA A 44 16.63 -3.86 21.25
C ALA A 44 16.56 -5.31 21.75
N ASP A 45 15.73 -5.57 22.76
CA ASP A 45 15.50 -6.91 23.30
C ASP A 45 14.71 -7.78 22.32
N ILE A 46 15.30 -8.92 21.93
CA ILE A 46 14.72 -9.89 20.99
C ILE A 46 13.52 -10.64 21.55
N ALA A 47 13.31 -10.68 22.88
CA ALA A 47 12.15 -11.36 23.46
C ALA A 47 10.81 -10.79 22.97
N GLY A 48 10.80 -9.52 22.53
CA GLY A 48 9.64 -8.86 21.94
C GLY A 48 9.41 -9.15 20.45
N ALA A 49 10.32 -9.86 19.77
CA ALA A 49 10.26 -10.08 18.32
C ALA A 49 8.96 -10.75 17.83
N PRO A 50 8.44 -11.82 18.48
CA PRO A 50 7.19 -12.45 18.04
C PRO A 50 5.97 -11.52 18.13
N THR A 51 5.91 -10.70 19.19
CA THR A 51 4.84 -9.71 19.38
C THR A 51 4.93 -8.62 18.32
N TYR A 52 6.14 -8.15 18.03
CA TYR A 52 6.37 -7.14 17.00
C TYR A 52 6.03 -7.65 15.60
N LEU A 53 6.45 -8.89 15.26
CA LEU A 53 6.06 -9.56 14.02
C LEU A 53 4.54 -9.67 13.90
N SER A 54 3.85 -10.08 14.97
CA SER A 54 2.39 -10.18 14.99
C SER A 54 1.70 -8.83 14.72
N ALA A 55 2.22 -7.75 15.30
CA ALA A 55 1.74 -6.39 15.06
C ALA A 55 1.95 -5.97 13.59
N LEU A 56 3.13 -6.22 13.03
CA LEU A 56 3.41 -5.98 11.60
C LEU A 56 2.47 -6.79 10.71
N ARG A 57 2.22 -8.07 11.03
CA ARG A 57 1.29 -8.91 10.27
C ARG A 57 -0.13 -8.35 10.29
N LEU A 58 -0.59 -7.87 11.44
CA LEU A 58 -1.91 -7.24 11.56
C LEU A 58 -2.02 -6.02 10.65
N VAL A 59 -1.01 -5.14 10.66
CA VAL A 59 -0.96 -3.96 9.78
C VAL A 59 -0.94 -4.38 8.31
N GLY A 60 -0.11 -5.35 7.94
CA GLY A 60 -0.05 -5.88 6.57
C GLY A 60 -1.40 -6.45 6.11
N ASN A 61 -2.13 -7.14 6.99
CA ASN A 61 -3.46 -7.68 6.67
C ASN A 61 -4.50 -6.60 6.42
N VAL A 62 -4.46 -5.49 7.18
CA VAL A 62 -5.32 -4.33 6.93
C VAL A 62 -5.06 -3.77 5.53
N PHE A 63 -3.80 -3.65 5.11
CA PHE A 63 -3.45 -3.20 3.76
C PHE A 63 -3.85 -4.20 2.67
N ILE A 64 -3.67 -5.50 2.88
CA ILE A 64 -4.11 -6.53 1.94
C ILE A 64 -5.62 -6.43 1.69
N VAL A 65 -6.42 -6.38 2.77
CA VAL A 65 -7.87 -6.23 2.68
C VAL A 65 -8.26 -4.90 2.03
N GLY A 66 -7.60 -3.81 2.42
CA GLY A 66 -7.81 -2.49 1.84
C GLY A 66 -7.53 -2.44 0.33
N ASN A 67 -6.44 -3.06 -0.12
CA ASN A 67 -6.09 -3.15 -1.53
C ASN A 67 -7.10 -4.03 -2.30
N ALA A 68 -7.59 -5.10 -1.68
CA ALA A 68 -8.62 -5.96 -2.26
C ALA A 68 -9.95 -5.21 -2.49
N LEU A 69 -10.29 -4.20 -1.67
CA LEU A 69 -11.44 -3.32 -1.93
C LEU A 69 -11.32 -2.57 -3.27
N GLY A 70 -10.09 -2.27 -3.71
CA GLY A 70 -9.86 -1.64 -5.00
C GLY A 70 -10.18 -2.55 -6.20
N LEU A 71 -10.26 -3.87 -6.02
CA LEU A 71 -10.76 -4.79 -7.05
C LEU A 71 -12.26 -4.57 -7.31
N LEU A 72 -13.01 -4.24 -6.26
CA LEU A 72 -14.46 -3.98 -6.35
C LEU A 72 -14.78 -2.69 -7.11
N VAL A 73 -13.79 -1.83 -7.38
CA VAL A 73 -13.94 -0.64 -8.21
C VAL A 73 -14.38 -0.98 -9.63
N TRP A 74 -14.13 -2.21 -10.10
CA TRP A 74 -14.65 -2.70 -11.37
C TRP A 74 -16.17 -2.50 -11.52
N PHE A 75 -16.92 -2.76 -10.44
CA PHE A 75 -18.38 -2.61 -10.38
C PHE A 75 -18.86 -1.15 -10.37
N GLY A 76 -17.94 -0.18 -10.33
CA GLY A 76 -18.25 1.25 -10.48
C GLY A 76 -18.92 1.89 -9.26
N TRP A 77 -18.89 1.24 -8.10
CA TRP A 77 -19.53 1.76 -6.89
C TRP A 77 -18.85 3.06 -6.43
N ARG A 78 -19.59 4.18 -6.51
CA ARG A 78 -19.06 5.51 -6.21
C ARG A 78 -18.53 5.65 -4.78
N ARG A 79 -19.11 4.91 -3.82
CA ARG A 79 -18.69 4.92 -2.41
C ARG A 79 -17.29 4.32 -2.20
N LEU A 80 -16.80 3.48 -3.10
CA LEU A 80 -15.46 2.87 -3.02
C LEU A 80 -14.33 3.88 -3.25
N PHE A 81 -14.62 5.07 -3.78
CA PHE A 81 -13.60 6.08 -4.05
C PHE A 81 -12.84 6.47 -2.78
N TRP A 82 -13.55 6.73 -1.68
CA TRP A 82 -12.93 7.20 -0.44
C TRP A 82 -12.13 6.11 0.29
N PRO A 83 -12.66 4.89 0.50
CA PRO A 83 -11.86 3.81 1.09
C PRO A 83 -10.60 3.49 0.29
N VAL A 84 -10.71 3.40 -1.04
CA VAL A 84 -9.56 3.08 -1.90
C VAL A 84 -8.51 4.19 -1.84
N LEU A 85 -8.93 5.45 -1.89
CA LEU A 85 -8.01 6.58 -1.74
C LEU A 85 -7.35 6.59 -0.35
N ALA A 86 -8.13 6.37 0.71
CA ALA A 86 -7.61 6.37 2.08
C ALA A 86 -6.56 5.27 2.30
N VAL A 87 -6.83 4.05 1.82
CA VAL A 87 -5.87 2.94 1.90
C VAL A 87 -4.59 3.26 1.13
N ASN A 88 -4.69 3.77 -0.10
CA ASN A 88 -3.51 4.11 -0.90
C ASN A 88 -2.68 5.23 -0.27
N VAL A 89 -3.34 6.25 0.29
CA VAL A 89 -2.64 7.31 1.02
C VAL A 89 -1.96 6.75 2.26
N ALA A 90 -2.65 5.93 3.05
CA ALA A 90 -2.05 5.30 4.23
C ALA A 90 -0.86 4.40 3.87
N GLN A 91 -0.95 3.63 2.78
CA GLN A 91 0.11 2.76 2.30
C GLN A 91 1.29 3.55 1.71
N ALA A 92 1.03 4.70 1.09
CA ALA A 92 2.08 5.62 0.67
C ALA A 92 2.93 6.14 1.86
N PHE A 93 2.34 6.22 3.06
CA PHE A 93 3.06 6.50 4.30
C PHE A 93 3.63 5.23 4.98
N GLY A 94 3.40 4.04 4.42
CA GLY A 94 3.84 2.75 4.96
C GLY A 94 5.36 2.64 5.15
N VAL A 95 6.14 3.36 4.34
CA VAL A 95 7.60 3.49 4.49
C VAL A 95 8.01 4.05 5.86
N TYR A 96 7.15 4.83 6.52
CA TYR A 96 7.41 5.33 7.88
C TYR A 96 6.92 4.39 8.98
N VAL A 97 6.08 3.42 8.64
CA VAL A 97 5.53 2.44 9.58
C VAL A 97 6.52 1.29 9.81
N VAL A 98 7.25 0.89 8.77
CA VAL A 98 8.32 -0.10 8.87
C VAL A 98 9.64 0.61 9.17
N PRO A 99 10.32 0.31 10.30
CA PRO A 99 11.58 0.96 10.63
C PRO A 99 12.65 0.71 9.57
N PHE A 100 13.51 1.71 9.33
CA PHE A 100 14.64 1.57 8.40
C PHE A 100 15.54 0.37 8.71
N GLU A 101 15.60 -0.07 9.97
CA GLU A 101 16.35 -1.26 10.39
C GLU A 101 15.80 -2.55 9.77
N VAL A 102 14.47 -2.66 9.59
CA VAL A 102 13.83 -3.82 8.95
C VAL A 102 14.16 -3.85 7.46
N HIS A 103 14.17 -2.68 6.80
CA HIS A 103 14.61 -2.59 5.40
C HIS A 103 16.09 -2.95 5.21
N ARG A 104 16.96 -2.54 6.15
CA ARG A 104 18.38 -2.93 6.10
C ARG A 104 18.57 -4.42 6.36
N ALA A 105 17.86 -5.00 7.31
CA ALA A 105 17.88 -6.44 7.57
C ALA A 105 17.43 -7.22 6.33
N ALA A 106 16.33 -6.80 5.69
CA ALA A 106 15.85 -7.41 4.44
C ALA A 106 16.86 -7.34 3.29
N ILE A 107 17.58 -6.22 3.15
CA ILE A 107 18.65 -6.10 2.15
C ILE A 107 19.85 -6.99 2.50
N ALA A 108 20.19 -7.11 3.78
CA ALA A 108 21.30 -7.96 4.21
C ALA A 108 21.00 -9.45 3.97
N GLU A 109 19.75 -9.87 4.15
CA GLU A 109 19.33 -11.26 4.05
C GLU A 109 18.94 -11.68 2.63
N HIS A 110 18.16 -10.87 1.93
CA HIS A 110 17.61 -11.19 0.61
C HIS A 110 18.16 -10.31 -0.52
N GLY A 111 19.11 -9.42 -0.23
CA GLY A 111 19.60 -8.42 -1.18
C GLY A 111 18.54 -7.38 -1.52
N TRP A 112 18.78 -6.61 -2.58
CA TRP A 112 17.80 -5.66 -3.12
C TRP A 112 16.40 -6.25 -3.38
N PRO A 113 16.24 -7.52 -3.81
CA PRO A 113 14.93 -8.14 -3.93
C PRO A 113 14.07 -8.12 -2.66
N GLY A 114 14.68 -8.12 -1.47
CA GLY A 114 13.97 -8.08 -0.18
C GLY A 114 13.15 -6.81 0.09
N VAL A 115 13.43 -5.72 -0.63
CA VAL A 115 12.70 -4.45 -0.51
C VAL A 115 11.85 -4.12 -1.73
N LEU A 116 11.97 -4.90 -2.81
CA LEU A 116 11.22 -4.65 -4.04
C LEU A 116 9.72 -4.64 -3.84
N PRO A 117 9.10 -5.57 -3.09
CA PRO A 117 7.65 -5.56 -2.94
C PRO A 117 7.17 -4.29 -2.24
N SER A 118 7.79 -3.88 -1.13
CA SER A 118 7.47 -2.61 -0.46
C SER A 118 7.69 -1.39 -1.37
N LEU A 119 8.80 -1.31 -2.11
CA LEU A 119 9.03 -0.19 -3.04
C LEU A 119 7.94 -0.09 -4.11
N VAL A 120 7.53 -1.22 -4.67
CA VAL A 120 6.47 -1.29 -5.69
C VAL A 120 5.11 -0.94 -5.09
N THR A 121 4.78 -1.46 -3.90
CA THR A 121 3.48 -1.21 -3.28
C THR A 121 3.35 0.22 -2.77
N ASP A 122 4.39 0.76 -2.13
CA ASP A 122 4.32 2.05 -1.46
C ASP A 122 4.51 3.18 -2.48
N GLY A 123 5.49 3.03 -3.39
CA GLY A 123 5.68 3.96 -4.51
C GLY A 123 4.51 3.93 -5.50
N GLY A 124 3.98 2.73 -5.78
CA GLY A 124 2.77 2.59 -6.59
C GLY A 124 1.56 3.26 -5.94
N ALA A 125 1.39 3.13 -4.63
CA ALA A 125 0.29 3.75 -3.89
C ALA A 125 0.38 5.29 -3.90
N VAL A 126 1.58 5.88 -3.86
CA VAL A 126 1.79 7.32 -4.09
C VAL A 126 1.24 7.74 -5.46
N ILE A 127 1.67 7.05 -6.52
CA ILE A 127 1.26 7.37 -7.89
C ILE A 127 -0.25 7.22 -8.05
N LEU A 128 -0.83 6.13 -7.56
CA LEU A 128 -2.27 5.88 -7.67
C LEU A 128 -3.08 6.94 -6.89
N SER A 129 -2.61 7.34 -5.71
CA SER A 129 -3.23 8.42 -4.93
C SER A 129 -3.26 9.74 -5.71
N ILE A 130 -2.14 10.13 -6.34
CA ILE A 130 -2.05 11.33 -7.17
C ILE A 130 -3.04 11.26 -8.34
N VAL A 131 -3.13 10.11 -9.02
CA VAL A 131 -4.05 9.90 -10.13
C VAL A 131 -5.51 10.06 -9.68
N LEU A 132 -5.89 9.44 -8.56
CA LEU A 132 -7.25 9.50 -8.02
C LEU A 132 -7.61 10.92 -7.57
N ILE A 133 -6.72 11.63 -6.88
CA ILE A 133 -6.91 13.03 -6.46
C ILE A 133 -7.06 13.92 -7.69
N THR A 134 -6.18 13.78 -8.69
CA THR A 134 -6.24 14.56 -9.93
C THR A 134 -7.56 14.33 -10.67
N ALA A 135 -8.01 13.07 -10.75
CA ALA A 135 -9.30 12.73 -11.35
C ALA A 135 -10.48 13.36 -10.60
N TYR A 136 -10.44 13.35 -9.26
CA TYR A 136 -11.43 14.00 -8.41
C TYR A 136 -11.49 15.51 -8.65
N VAL A 137 -10.34 16.20 -8.59
CA VAL A 137 -10.24 17.65 -8.82
C VAL A 137 -10.73 18.04 -10.21
N ARG A 138 -10.36 17.29 -11.25
CA ARG A 138 -10.86 17.52 -12.62
C ARG A 138 -12.38 17.33 -12.72
N SER A 139 -12.93 16.37 -12.00
CA SER A 139 -14.39 16.12 -11.98
C SER A 139 -15.18 17.25 -11.32
N LEU A 140 -14.59 17.94 -10.34
CA LEU A 140 -15.17 19.12 -9.71
C LEU A 140 -15.15 20.33 -10.66
N ARG A 141 -14.04 20.55 -11.36
CA ARG A 141 -13.92 21.67 -12.34
C ARG A 141 -14.95 21.57 -13.46
N ARG A 142 -15.17 20.38 -14.01
CA ARG A 142 -16.19 20.15 -15.06
C ARG A 142 -17.64 20.35 -14.61
N LYS A 143 -17.92 20.33 -13.31
CA LYS A 143 -19.25 20.67 -12.76
C LYS A 143 -19.45 22.18 -12.63
N GLY A 144 -18.37 22.96 -12.64
CA GLY A 144 -18.39 24.41 -12.49
C GLY A 144 -18.40 25.19 -13.80
N ASP A 145 -18.30 24.53 -14.96
CA ASP A 145 -18.51 25.20 -16.24
C ASP A 145 -20.00 25.52 -16.40
N PRO A 146 -20.42 26.80 -16.43
CA PRO A 146 -21.78 27.12 -16.79
C PRO A 146 -22.03 26.65 -18.22
N VAL A 147 -23.10 25.88 -18.41
CA VAL A 147 -23.62 25.57 -19.74
C VAL A 147 -23.88 26.91 -20.43
N ARG A 148 -23.04 27.28 -21.40
CA ARG A 148 -23.36 28.34 -22.34
C ARG A 148 -24.50 27.79 -23.22
N LEU A 149 -25.73 28.12 -22.82
CA LEU A 149 -26.91 28.08 -23.69
C LEU A 149 -26.75 29.13 -24.80
#